data_AF-A0A2L0B705-F1
#
_entry.id   AF-A0A2L0B705-F1
#
_cell.length_a   1.000
_cell.length_b   1.000
_cell.length_c   1.000
_cell.angle_alpha   90.00
_cell.angle_beta   90.00
_cell.angle_gamma   90.00
#
_symmetry.space_group_name_H-M   'P 1'
#
loop_
_entity.id
_entity.type
_entity.pdbx_description
1 polymer ?
#
loop_
_entity_poly.entity_id
_entity_poly.type
_entity_poly.pdbx_seq_one_letter_code
_entity_poly.pdbx_strand_id
1 'polypeptide(L)'
;LEGGVKFDFSEITLSKDCLSQNNECNDENELNEEDDNYDSDTEESTNTLQTCFKTMVDTLSKQDNETISQVQLLVKELRRITLLWDELWLGTLAQHQSEISKRQQQLEYEIEKVNENSNLDNEQKISLIAEKHRIIIKPIIFILEQLQDITSVEAETPHEKHFQEKYMDEIKDVIAKLKNPEHPDKPLESLQPLKLLQKKFQQKFHKRASYSLKMQDISPVLAEIRNTLIAMPGIATNNKNSVTISQVYNTVTILPTKTKPKKLVFYGSDGQTYTYLFKGLEDLHLDERIMQFLSIANTMMAQNSDPSDHNLYRARHYSVIPLGPRSGLISWVDGTTPAFALYKRWQQRELAKLNLKNSDKNVTTSVLRPSELFYNKLNPLLQEHGVKNIENRKEWPHSVLKQVLTELMAETPSDLLAKELWCNSISAGAWWQVVKRYSYSVAVMSIIGYIIGLGDRHLDNVLVDLTTGDV
;
A
#
# COMPACT_ATOMS: atom_id res chain seq x y z
N LEU A 1 30.37 -2.69 -28.79
CA LEU A 1 29.09 -3.40 -29.00
C LEU A 1 28.78 -4.07 -27.67
N GLU A 2 27.55 -3.90 -27.19
CA GLU A 2 27.07 -4.20 -25.82
C GLU A 2 27.41 -3.15 -24.75
N GLY A 3 26.89 -1.93 -24.99
CA GLY A 3 26.63 -0.95 -23.93
C GLY A 3 25.12 -0.89 -23.70
N GLY A 4 24.62 -1.69 -22.76
CA GLY A 4 23.26 -1.59 -22.25
C GLY A 4 23.35 -1.25 -20.77
N VAL A 5 22.99 -0.02 -20.42
CA VAL A 5 22.90 0.42 -19.02
C VAL A 5 21.79 -0.41 -18.37
N LYS A 6 22.18 -1.40 -17.55
CA LYS A 6 21.25 -2.14 -16.69
C LYS A 6 20.76 -1.17 -15.63
N PHE A 7 19.54 -0.68 -15.80
CA PHE A 7 18.88 0.20 -14.84
C PHE A 7 18.58 -0.58 -13.56
N ASP A 8 19.22 -0.21 -12.44
CA ASP A 8 18.92 -0.78 -11.13
C ASP A 8 17.82 0.07 -10.47
N PHE A 9 16.73 -0.56 -10.06
CA PHE A 9 15.61 0.10 -9.37
C PHE A 9 16.01 0.69 -8.00
N SER A 10 17.23 0.39 -7.53
CA SER A 10 17.87 1.01 -6.37
C SER A 10 18.31 2.47 -6.63
N GLU A 11 18.63 2.83 -7.88
CA GLU A 11 19.08 4.18 -8.28
C GLU A 11 17.92 5.16 -8.53
N ILE A 12 16.67 4.68 -8.49
CA ILE A 12 15.51 5.57 -8.36
C ILE A 12 15.52 6.11 -6.91
N THR A 13 16.35 7.12 -6.67
CA THR A 13 16.25 8.05 -5.55
C THR A 13 15.00 8.92 -5.73
N LEU A 14 13.84 8.27 -5.66
CA LEU A 14 12.67 8.95 -5.10
C LEU A 14 13.10 9.36 -3.69
N SER A 15 13.10 10.66 -3.39
CA SER A 15 13.51 11.19 -2.09
C SER A 15 12.85 10.37 -0.97
N LYS A 16 13.56 10.21 0.16
CA LYS A 16 13.18 9.36 1.32
C LYS A 16 11.73 9.52 1.81
N ASP A 17 11.04 10.60 1.40
CA ASP A 17 9.65 10.94 1.73
C ASP A 17 8.62 10.70 0.63
N CYS A 18 9.01 10.16 -0.53
CA CYS A 18 8.14 10.20 -1.71
C CYS A 18 6.89 9.31 -1.62
N LEU A 19 6.91 8.24 -0.82
CA LEU A 19 5.79 7.31 -0.63
C LEU A 19 5.70 6.71 0.79
N SER A 20 6.60 7.08 1.70
CA SER A 20 6.54 6.67 3.10
C SER A 20 5.36 7.37 3.78
N GLN A 21 4.52 6.58 4.46
CA GLN A 21 3.44 7.11 5.29
C GLN A 21 4.03 7.54 6.63
N ASN A 22 4.58 8.75 6.72
CA ASN A 22 4.80 9.43 8.01
C ASN A 22 4.37 10.90 7.86
N ASN A 23 3.07 11.14 7.95
CA ASN A 23 2.56 12.47 8.27
C ASN A 23 2.33 12.50 9.79
N GLU A 24 3.39 12.72 10.56
CA GLU A 24 3.28 13.23 11.92
C GLU A 24 4.12 14.50 12.06
N CYS A 25 3.41 15.59 12.34
CA CYS A 25 3.85 16.87 12.91
C CYS A 25 5.16 17.52 12.42
N ASN A 26 4.98 18.60 11.64
CA ASN A 26 5.85 19.77 11.71
C ASN A 26 5.91 20.27 13.17
N ASP A 27 7.06 20.13 13.82
CA ASP A 27 7.67 21.11 14.74
C ASP A 27 8.93 20.46 15.35
N GLU A 28 10.06 20.43 14.64
CA GLU A 28 11.43 20.47 15.19
C GLU A 28 12.40 20.84 14.04
N ASN A 29 12.41 22.12 13.65
CA ASN A 29 13.48 22.72 12.85
C ASN A 29 14.32 23.58 13.78
N GLU A 30 15.35 23.02 14.39
CA GLU A 30 16.57 23.68 14.81
C GLU A 30 17.50 22.61 15.39
N LEU A 31 18.76 22.59 14.96
CA LEU A 31 19.84 21.62 15.26
C LEU A 31 19.98 20.49 14.23
N ASN A 32 20.66 20.77 13.12
CA ASN A 32 21.57 19.83 12.42
C ASN A 32 22.32 20.60 11.32
N GLU A 33 23.35 21.38 11.72
CA GLU A 33 24.34 21.99 10.81
C GLU A 33 25.76 21.41 11.02
N GLU A 34 25.89 20.16 11.48
CA GLU A 34 27.21 19.52 11.66
C GLU A 34 27.24 18.04 11.24
N ASP A 35 26.93 17.71 9.97
CA ASP A 35 27.09 16.30 9.52
C ASP A 35 27.61 16.11 8.08
N ASP A 36 28.43 17.04 7.56
CA ASP A 36 29.04 16.94 6.23
C ASP A 36 30.40 16.19 6.22
N ASN A 37 30.62 15.22 7.11
CA ASN A 37 31.93 14.51 7.18
C ASN A 37 31.87 12.98 7.35
N TYR A 38 30.71 12.33 7.17
CA TYR A 38 30.53 10.88 7.36
C TYR A 38 30.15 10.07 6.10
N ASP A 39 30.19 10.66 4.90
CA ASP A 39 29.76 9.94 3.68
C ASP A 39 30.80 8.95 3.11
N SER A 40 32.10 9.06 3.45
CA SER A 40 33.10 8.13 2.87
C SER A 40 33.09 6.73 3.52
N ASP A 41 32.77 6.64 4.82
CA ASP A 41 32.78 5.37 5.56
C ASP A 41 31.54 4.49 5.25
N THR A 42 30.45 5.11 4.78
CA THR A 42 29.23 4.40 4.38
C THR A 42 29.33 3.76 3.00
N GLU A 43 30.09 4.34 2.06
CA GLU A 43 30.32 3.75 0.74
C GLU A 43 31.26 2.53 0.78
N GLU A 44 32.28 2.53 1.65
CA GLU A 44 33.15 1.36 1.82
C GLU A 44 32.42 0.19 2.51
N SER A 45 31.61 0.49 3.52
CA SER A 45 30.80 -0.54 4.23
C SER A 45 29.70 -1.15 3.36
N THR A 46 29.10 -0.37 2.46
CA THR A 46 28.12 -0.91 1.48
C THR A 46 28.80 -1.76 0.40
N ASN A 47 29.96 -1.33 -0.10
CA ASN A 47 30.74 -2.12 -1.07
C ASN A 47 31.26 -3.45 -0.48
N THR A 48 31.69 -3.45 0.78
CA THR A 48 32.12 -4.68 1.47
C THR A 48 30.95 -5.66 1.67
N LEU A 49 29.78 -5.19 2.10
CA LEU A 49 28.57 -6.02 2.21
C LEU A 49 28.15 -6.61 0.86
N GLN A 50 28.13 -5.81 -0.22
CA GLN A 50 27.83 -6.30 -1.56
C GLN A 50 28.79 -7.40 -2.02
N THR A 51 30.09 -7.23 -1.72
CA THR A 51 31.12 -8.23 -2.05
C THR A 51 30.91 -9.53 -1.27
N CYS A 52 30.54 -9.45 0.01
CA CYS A 52 30.18 -10.60 0.83
C CYS A 52 28.95 -11.32 0.27
N PHE A 53 27.88 -10.60 -0.06
CA PHE A 53 26.67 -11.18 -0.66
C PHE A 53 26.97 -11.88 -1.99
N LYS A 54 27.77 -11.25 -2.85
CA LYS A 54 28.21 -11.85 -4.11
C LYS A 54 28.96 -13.15 -3.88
N THR A 55 29.89 -13.17 -2.94
CA THR A 55 30.66 -14.38 -2.58
C THR A 55 29.77 -15.50 -2.05
N MET A 56 28.76 -15.17 -1.24
CA MET A 56 27.78 -16.16 -0.77
C MET A 56 26.94 -16.73 -1.92
N VAL A 57 26.45 -15.89 -2.82
CA VAL A 57 25.70 -16.33 -4.01
C VAL A 57 26.58 -17.21 -4.90
N ASP A 58 27.84 -16.86 -5.12
CA ASP A 58 28.78 -17.67 -5.89
C ASP A 58 29.03 -19.04 -5.24
N THR A 59 29.10 -19.08 -3.91
CA THR A 59 29.29 -20.33 -3.15
C THR A 59 28.04 -21.22 -3.22
N LEU A 60 26.86 -20.64 -3.06
CA LEU A 60 25.59 -21.37 -3.18
C LEU A 60 25.34 -21.85 -4.61
N SER A 61 25.69 -21.05 -5.61
CA SER A 61 25.56 -21.43 -7.03
C SER A 61 26.48 -22.60 -7.41
N LYS A 62 27.62 -22.77 -6.72
CA LYS A 62 28.48 -23.95 -6.89
C LYS A 62 27.87 -25.22 -6.28
N GLN A 63 27.05 -25.09 -5.24
CA GLN A 63 26.38 -26.21 -4.58
C GLN A 63 25.11 -26.63 -5.34
N ASP A 64 24.29 -25.67 -5.73
CA ASP A 64 23.04 -25.89 -6.45
C ASP A 64 22.75 -24.73 -7.42
N ASN A 65 23.33 -24.83 -8.61
CA ASN A 65 23.20 -23.79 -9.65
C ASN A 65 21.76 -23.65 -10.16
N GLU A 66 21.02 -24.76 -10.22
CA GLU A 66 19.67 -24.77 -10.77
C GLU A 66 18.72 -24.03 -9.84
N THR A 67 18.71 -24.35 -8.55
CA THR A 67 17.84 -23.68 -7.57
C THR A 67 18.15 -22.19 -7.49
N ILE A 68 19.43 -21.80 -7.46
CA ILE A 68 19.80 -20.38 -7.39
C ILE A 68 19.37 -19.62 -8.64
N SER A 69 19.54 -20.20 -9.83
CA SER A 69 19.07 -19.59 -11.09
C SER A 69 17.55 -19.42 -11.10
N GLN A 70 16.81 -20.44 -10.64
CA GLN A 70 15.34 -20.39 -10.52
C GLN A 70 14.89 -19.30 -9.53
N VAL A 71 15.55 -19.17 -8.37
CA VAL A 71 15.25 -18.12 -7.37
C VAL A 71 15.56 -16.73 -7.92
N GLN A 72 16.70 -16.53 -8.59
CA GLN A 72 17.04 -15.24 -9.20
C GLN A 72 16.00 -14.82 -10.23
N LEU A 73 15.54 -15.77 -11.06
CA LEU A 73 14.49 -15.52 -12.04
C LEU A 73 13.16 -15.16 -11.36
N LEU A 74 12.76 -15.92 -10.33
CA LEU A 74 11.56 -15.65 -9.54
C LEU A 74 11.59 -14.23 -8.95
N VAL A 75 12.69 -13.84 -8.30
CA VAL A 75 12.83 -12.52 -7.67
C VAL A 75 12.86 -11.40 -8.72
N LYS A 76 13.53 -11.61 -9.87
CA LYS A 76 13.54 -10.65 -10.99
C LYS A 76 12.12 -10.39 -11.48
N GLU A 77 11.35 -11.45 -11.72
CA GLU A 77 9.99 -11.32 -12.23
C GLU A 77 9.01 -10.77 -11.18
N LEU A 78 9.15 -11.16 -9.91
CA LEU A 78 8.40 -10.55 -8.81
C LEU A 78 8.67 -9.04 -8.74
N ARG A 79 9.94 -8.62 -8.85
CA ARG A 79 10.30 -7.20 -8.91
C ARG A 79 9.64 -6.50 -10.10
N ARG A 80 9.65 -7.10 -11.28
CA ARG A 80 8.98 -6.54 -12.49
C ARG A 80 7.49 -6.31 -12.27
N ILE A 81 6.77 -7.28 -11.69
CA ILE A 81 5.33 -7.14 -11.46
C ILE A 81 4.98 -6.26 -10.25
N THR A 82 5.96 -5.77 -9.48
CA THR A 82 5.72 -4.91 -8.30
C THR A 82 4.92 -3.68 -8.69
N LEU A 83 5.41 -2.97 -9.71
CA LEU A 83 4.84 -1.73 -10.19
C LEU A 83 4.78 -1.78 -11.71
N LEU A 84 3.56 -1.93 -12.24
CA LEU A 84 3.35 -1.94 -13.68
C LEU A 84 3.52 -0.52 -14.25
N TRP A 85 3.88 -0.40 -15.53
CA TRP A 85 4.15 0.92 -16.13
C TRP A 85 2.99 1.91 -16.02
N ASP A 86 1.75 1.47 -16.20
CA ASP A 86 0.57 2.31 -16.01
C ASP A 86 0.32 2.70 -14.54
N GLU A 87 0.70 1.84 -13.59
CA GLU A 87 0.67 2.15 -12.16
C GLU A 87 1.75 3.16 -11.78
N LEU A 88 2.96 3.03 -12.35
CA LEU A 88 4.06 3.98 -12.20
C LEU A 88 3.63 5.38 -12.68
N TRP A 89 3.14 5.48 -13.92
CA TRP A 89 2.65 6.75 -14.48
C TRP A 89 1.54 7.37 -13.64
N LEU A 90 0.54 6.58 -13.24
CA LEU A 90 -0.54 7.09 -12.39
C LEU A 90 -0.03 7.55 -11.01
N GLY A 91 0.84 6.76 -10.39
CA GLY A 91 1.39 7.03 -9.06
C GLY A 91 2.18 8.32 -9.03
N THR A 92 3.12 8.48 -9.97
CA THR A 92 3.96 9.68 -10.07
C THR A 92 3.13 10.92 -10.42
N LEU A 93 2.18 10.83 -11.36
CA LEU A 93 1.28 11.95 -11.68
C LEU A 93 0.39 12.35 -10.49
N ALA A 94 -0.10 11.38 -9.71
CA ALA A 94 -0.90 11.67 -8.53
C ALA A 94 -0.08 12.33 -7.41
N GLN A 95 1.17 11.89 -7.21
CA GLN A 95 2.08 12.45 -6.23
C GLN A 95 2.43 13.92 -6.55
N HIS A 96 2.74 14.22 -7.81
CA HIS A 96 3.09 15.58 -8.24
C HIS A 96 1.88 16.47 -8.55
N GLN A 97 0.65 16.01 -8.31
CA GLN A 97 -0.57 16.76 -8.65
C GLN A 97 -0.65 18.12 -7.92
N SER A 98 -0.25 18.15 -6.65
CA SER A 98 -0.22 19.39 -5.85
C SER A 98 0.80 20.37 -6.40
N GLU A 99 2.00 19.88 -6.76
CA GLU A 99 3.05 20.68 -7.36
C GLU A 99 2.66 21.20 -8.74
N ILE A 100 2.09 20.36 -9.60
CA ILE A 100 1.57 20.75 -10.93
C ILE A 100 0.54 21.88 -10.77
N SER A 101 -0.35 21.78 -9.77
CA SER A 101 -1.36 22.81 -9.50
C SER A 101 -0.75 24.12 -8.99
N LYS A 102 0.27 24.05 -8.12
CA LYS A 102 1.02 25.23 -7.65
C LYS A 102 1.76 25.93 -8.79
N ARG A 103 2.43 25.17 -9.65
CA ARG A 103 3.14 25.70 -10.84
C ARG A 103 2.19 26.34 -11.84
N GLN A 104 0.99 25.77 -12.00
CA GLN A 104 -0.07 26.38 -12.81
C GLN A 104 -0.45 27.75 -12.25
N GLN A 105 -0.74 27.86 -10.96
CA GLN A 105 -1.11 29.14 -10.32
C GLN A 105 0.04 30.17 -10.39
N GLN A 106 1.28 29.72 -10.19
CA GLN A 106 2.45 30.57 -10.33
C GLN A 106 2.60 31.13 -11.75
N LEU A 107 2.35 30.30 -12.76
CA LEU A 107 2.40 30.73 -14.15
C LEU A 107 1.29 31.74 -14.48
N GLU A 108 0.07 31.53 -13.97
CA GLU A 108 -1.04 32.49 -14.11
C GLU A 108 -0.68 33.86 -13.52
N TYR A 109 -0.11 33.88 -12.31
CA TYR A 109 0.33 35.11 -11.65
C TYR A 109 1.45 35.83 -12.40
N GLU A 110 2.47 35.11 -12.88
CA GLU A 110 3.57 35.72 -13.63
C GLU A 110 3.11 36.27 -14.99
N ILE A 111 2.16 35.62 -15.67
CA ILE A 111 1.58 36.12 -16.92
C ILE A 111 0.79 37.41 -16.68
N GLU A 112 -0.02 37.47 -15.62
CA GLU A 112 -0.77 38.67 -15.25
C GLU A 112 0.18 39.85 -15.00
N LYS A 113 1.25 39.63 -14.22
CA LYS A 113 2.28 40.64 -13.93
C LYS A 113 3.00 41.15 -15.20
N VAL A 114 3.26 40.27 -16.16
CA VAL A 114 3.91 40.65 -17.43
C VAL A 114 2.94 41.45 -18.31
N ASN A 115 1.66 41.10 -18.29
CA ASN A 115 0.63 41.81 -19.04
C ASN A 115 0.36 43.21 -18.47
N GLU A 116 0.35 43.38 -17.14
CA GLU A 116 0.17 44.66 -16.44
C GLU A 116 1.34 45.65 -16.65
N ASN A 117 2.52 45.18 -17.05
CA ASN A 117 3.67 46.04 -17.26
C ASN A 117 3.50 46.89 -18.54
N SER A 118 3.37 48.20 -18.36
CA SER A 118 3.19 49.18 -19.45
C SER A 118 4.48 49.53 -20.19
N ASN A 119 5.65 49.10 -19.69
CA ASN A 119 6.96 49.39 -20.28
C ASN A 119 7.45 48.35 -21.31
N LEU A 120 6.68 47.27 -21.53
CA LEU A 120 7.03 46.19 -22.45
C LEU A 120 6.17 46.25 -23.71
N ASP A 121 6.80 46.07 -24.87
CA ASP A 121 6.10 45.92 -26.14
C ASP A 121 5.43 44.53 -26.24
N ASN A 122 4.43 44.38 -27.11
CA ASN A 122 3.68 43.13 -27.25
C ASN A 122 4.56 41.94 -27.65
N GLU A 123 5.56 42.13 -28.52
CA GLU A 123 6.53 41.08 -28.86
C GLU A 123 7.41 40.68 -27.66
N GLN A 124 7.82 41.66 -26.84
CA GLN A 124 8.62 41.42 -25.65
C GLN A 124 7.81 40.68 -24.57
N LYS A 125 6.52 41.02 -24.41
CA LYS A 125 5.60 40.31 -23.52
C LYS A 125 5.46 38.85 -23.91
N ILE A 126 5.23 38.55 -25.19
CA ILE A 126 5.09 37.17 -25.70
C ILE A 126 6.38 36.36 -25.46
N SER A 127 7.55 36.94 -25.78
CA SER A 127 8.83 36.27 -25.56
C SER A 127 9.09 35.98 -24.08
N LEU A 128 8.79 36.95 -23.20
CA LEU A 128 9.01 36.81 -21.76
C LEU A 128 8.04 35.80 -21.13
N ILE A 129 6.78 35.76 -21.58
CA ILE A 129 5.79 34.76 -21.18
C ILE A 129 6.25 33.35 -21.59
N ALA A 130 6.74 33.18 -22.82
CA ALA A 130 7.25 31.89 -23.28
C ALA A 130 8.48 31.42 -22.47
N GLU A 131 9.39 32.33 -22.14
CA GLU A 131 10.56 32.00 -21.31
C GLU A 131 10.16 31.64 -19.87
N LYS A 132 9.22 32.39 -19.27
CA LYS A 132 8.67 32.10 -17.93
C LYS A 132 7.94 30.77 -17.90
N HIS A 133 7.12 30.47 -18.91
CA HIS A 133 6.46 29.17 -19.08
C HIS A 133 7.49 28.03 -19.08
N ARG A 134 8.52 28.14 -19.93
CA ARG A 134 9.58 27.14 -20.03
C ARG A 134 10.27 26.91 -18.69
N ILE A 135 10.62 27.97 -17.94
CA ILE A 135 11.30 27.85 -16.65
C ILE A 135 10.41 27.17 -15.60
N ILE A 136 9.14 27.57 -15.49
CA ILE A 136 8.23 27.09 -14.46
C ILE A 136 7.85 25.62 -14.71
N ILE A 137 7.66 25.22 -15.97
CA ILE A 137 7.22 23.89 -16.38
C ILE A 137 8.38 22.89 -16.55
N LYS A 138 9.63 23.35 -16.71
CA LYS A 138 10.81 22.48 -16.89
C LYS A 138 10.91 21.33 -15.88
N PRO A 139 10.66 21.50 -14.56
CA PRO A 139 10.70 20.37 -13.62
C PRO A 139 9.62 19.32 -13.87
N ILE A 140 8.43 19.73 -14.33
CA ILE A 140 7.36 18.79 -14.70
C ILE A 140 7.78 18.00 -15.94
N ILE A 141 8.33 18.67 -16.96
CA ILE A 141 8.84 18.00 -18.16
C ILE A 141 9.93 16.99 -17.81
N PHE A 142 10.87 17.37 -16.94
CA PHE A 142 11.94 16.48 -16.49
C PHE A 142 11.40 15.18 -15.88
N ILE A 143 10.38 15.26 -15.02
CA ILE A 143 9.74 14.08 -14.44
C ILE A 143 9.09 13.21 -15.53
N LEU A 144 8.38 13.82 -16.48
CA LEU A 144 7.73 13.09 -17.57
C LEU A 144 8.73 12.44 -18.53
N GLU A 145 9.86 13.10 -18.79
CA GLU A 145 10.98 12.56 -19.58
C GLU A 145 11.61 11.36 -18.88
N GLN A 146 11.88 11.44 -17.57
CA GLN A 146 12.37 10.30 -16.80
C GLN A 146 11.41 9.10 -16.85
N LEU A 147 10.11 9.34 -16.73
CA LEU A 147 9.10 8.29 -16.87
C LEU A 147 9.05 7.72 -18.28
N GLN A 148 9.20 8.57 -19.30
CA GLN A 148 9.27 8.14 -20.68
C GLN A 148 10.50 7.27 -20.91
N ASP A 149 11.66 7.64 -20.39
CA ASP A 149 12.90 6.88 -20.54
C ASP A 149 12.74 5.47 -19.96
N ILE A 150 12.19 5.35 -18.74
CA ILE A 150 11.90 4.05 -18.09
C ILE A 150 10.92 3.20 -18.92
N THR A 151 9.89 3.82 -19.49
CA THR A 151 8.81 3.09 -20.21
C THR A 151 9.04 2.93 -21.71
N SER A 152 10.14 3.50 -22.23
CA SER A 152 10.57 3.39 -23.63
C SER A 152 11.52 2.22 -23.91
N VAL A 153 12.00 1.56 -22.85
CA VAL A 153 12.83 0.35 -22.93
C VAL A 153 12.08 -0.76 -23.69
N GLU A 154 12.81 -1.67 -24.32
CA GLU A 154 12.24 -2.83 -25.01
C GLU A 154 11.28 -3.60 -24.09
N ALA A 155 10.03 -3.78 -24.54
CA ALA A 155 9.01 -4.49 -23.78
C ALA A 155 9.33 -5.99 -23.72
N GLU A 156 9.43 -6.54 -22.50
CA GLU A 156 9.64 -7.96 -22.26
C GLU A 156 8.31 -8.70 -22.04
N THR A 157 7.25 -8.00 -21.65
CA THR A 157 5.93 -8.59 -21.35
C THR A 157 4.84 -8.12 -22.31
N PRO A 158 3.78 -8.94 -22.53
CA PRO A 158 2.62 -8.52 -23.33
C PRO A 158 1.96 -7.23 -22.80
N HIS A 159 1.90 -7.05 -21.49
CA HIS A 159 1.34 -5.86 -20.85
C HIS A 159 2.19 -4.60 -21.13
N GLU A 160 3.51 -4.71 -21.05
CA GLU A 160 4.45 -3.65 -21.41
C GLU A 160 4.30 -3.25 -22.88
N LYS A 161 4.21 -4.23 -23.79
CA LYS A 161 4.01 -3.98 -25.22
C LYS A 161 2.68 -3.27 -25.49
N HIS A 162 1.59 -3.73 -24.87
CA HIS A 162 0.28 -3.09 -24.99
C HIS A 162 0.28 -1.65 -24.44
N PHE A 163 1.01 -1.40 -23.36
CA PHE A 163 1.18 -0.05 -22.83
C PHE A 163 1.85 0.86 -23.86
N GLN A 164 2.92 0.40 -24.49
CA GLN A 164 3.66 1.18 -25.49
C GLN A 164 2.80 1.50 -26.70
N GLU A 165 2.15 0.49 -27.29
CA GLU A 165 1.27 0.62 -28.45
C GLU A 165 0.11 1.61 -28.20
N LYS A 166 -0.37 1.69 -26.96
CA LYS A 166 -1.54 2.50 -26.63
C LYS A 166 -1.21 3.92 -26.19
N TYR A 167 -0.13 4.12 -25.45
CA TYR A 167 0.13 5.37 -24.74
C TYR A 167 1.40 6.10 -25.18
N MET A 168 2.39 5.45 -25.79
CA MET A 168 3.69 6.11 -26.02
C MET A 168 3.63 7.27 -27.00
N ASP A 169 2.87 7.15 -28.08
CA ASP A 169 2.73 8.25 -29.04
C ASP A 169 2.03 9.46 -28.42
N GLU A 170 1.03 9.21 -27.57
CA GLU A 170 0.34 10.25 -26.82
C GLU A 170 1.25 10.90 -25.76
N ILE A 171 2.06 10.12 -25.04
CA ILE A 171 3.02 10.63 -24.06
C ILE A 171 4.04 11.54 -24.75
N LYS A 172 4.58 11.12 -25.90
CA LYS A 172 5.52 11.93 -26.70
C LYS A 172 4.88 13.23 -27.18
N ASP A 173 3.64 13.17 -27.67
CA ASP A 173 2.88 14.35 -28.10
C ASP A 173 2.63 15.32 -26.93
N VAL A 174 2.25 14.80 -25.75
CA VAL A 174 2.04 15.61 -24.54
C VAL A 174 3.34 16.29 -24.11
N ILE A 175 4.46 15.57 -24.07
CA ILE A 175 5.77 16.15 -23.71
C ILE A 175 6.19 17.21 -24.73
N ALA A 176 5.97 16.98 -26.03
CA ALA A 176 6.27 17.96 -27.07
C ALA A 176 5.42 19.24 -26.93
N LYS A 177 4.12 19.10 -26.65
CA LYS A 177 3.21 20.22 -26.41
C LYS A 177 3.52 20.99 -25.13
N LEU A 178 4.04 20.33 -24.10
CA LEU A 178 4.50 20.99 -22.88
C LEU A 178 5.81 21.76 -23.09
N LYS A 179 6.71 21.26 -23.94
CA LYS A 179 7.97 21.95 -24.30
C LYS A 179 7.72 23.18 -25.17
N ASN A 180 6.79 23.07 -26.12
CA ASN A 180 6.47 24.11 -27.09
C ASN A 180 4.94 24.34 -27.13
N PRO A 181 4.37 25.10 -26.18
CA PRO A 181 2.93 25.38 -26.15
C PRO A 181 2.53 26.31 -27.31
N GLU A 182 1.38 26.03 -27.95
CA GLU A 182 0.80 26.89 -28.99
C GLU A 182 0.34 28.26 -28.43
N HIS A 183 -0.13 28.27 -27.18
CA HIS A 183 -0.60 29.45 -26.46
C HIS A 183 0.07 29.53 -25.08
N PRO A 184 1.30 30.07 -24.98
CA PRO A 184 2.00 30.21 -23.69
C PRO A 184 1.35 31.24 -22.76
N ASP A 185 0.52 32.13 -23.31
CA ASP A 185 -0.30 33.13 -22.63
C ASP A 185 -1.47 32.53 -21.83
N LYS A 186 -1.80 31.25 -22.07
CA LYS A 186 -2.91 30.56 -21.39
C LYS A 186 -2.43 29.30 -20.65
N PRO A 187 -2.13 29.40 -19.35
CA PRO A 187 -1.64 28.29 -18.53
C PRO A 187 -2.56 27.08 -18.52
N LEU A 188 -3.87 27.34 -18.45
CA LEU A 188 -4.92 26.31 -18.47
C LEU A 188 -4.88 25.46 -19.75
N GLU A 189 -4.72 26.10 -20.91
CA GLU A 189 -4.65 25.42 -22.21
C GLU A 189 -3.33 24.66 -22.35
N SER A 190 -2.22 25.25 -21.90
CA SER A 190 -0.90 24.60 -21.97
C SER A 190 -0.79 23.30 -21.14
N LEU A 191 -1.53 23.20 -20.03
CA LEU A 191 -1.54 22.02 -19.15
C LEU A 191 -2.73 21.07 -19.38
N GLN A 192 -3.65 21.41 -20.30
CA GLN A 192 -4.77 20.52 -20.66
C GLN A 192 -4.33 19.14 -21.17
N PRO A 193 -3.30 19.02 -22.04
CA PRO A 193 -2.84 17.72 -22.53
C PRO A 193 -2.41 16.79 -21.38
N LEU A 194 -1.71 17.33 -20.37
CA LEU A 194 -1.30 16.58 -19.19
C LEU A 194 -2.51 16.12 -18.35
N LYS A 195 -3.50 16.99 -18.15
CA LYS A 195 -4.74 16.64 -17.43
C LYS A 195 -5.55 15.57 -18.15
N LEU A 196 -5.59 15.58 -19.49
CA LEU A 196 -6.25 14.57 -20.30
C LEU A 196 -5.56 13.21 -20.19
N LEU A 197 -4.23 13.20 -20.28
CA LEU A 197 -3.41 12.00 -20.08
C LEU A 197 -3.63 11.39 -18.68
N GLN A 198 -3.61 12.24 -17.64
CA GLN A 198 -3.87 11.81 -16.27
C GLN A 198 -5.27 11.19 -16.12
N LYS A 199 -6.31 11.82 -16.70
CA LYS A 199 -7.68 11.28 -16.70
C LYS A 199 -7.76 9.92 -17.40
N LYS A 200 -7.04 9.71 -18.50
CA LYS A 200 -6.99 8.41 -19.21
C LYS A 200 -6.39 7.31 -18.33
N PHE A 201 -5.28 7.58 -17.65
CA PHE A 201 -4.71 6.62 -16.70
C PHE A 201 -5.69 6.35 -15.55
N GLN A 202 -6.27 7.40 -14.99
CA GLN A 202 -7.26 7.32 -13.92
C GLN A 202 -8.48 6.45 -14.30
N GLN A 203 -9.05 6.61 -15.50
CA GLN A 203 -10.24 5.87 -15.93
C GLN A 203 -10.08 4.34 -15.85
N LYS A 204 -8.88 3.82 -16.11
CA LYS A 204 -8.59 2.37 -15.98
C LYS A 204 -8.78 1.88 -14.54
N PHE A 205 -8.49 2.72 -13.56
CA PHE A 205 -8.47 2.37 -12.14
C PHE A 205 -9.65 2.92 -11.33
N HIS A 206 -10.56 3.69 -11.93
CA HIS A 206 -11.74 4.26 -11.26
C HIS A 206 -12.86 3.24 -10.98
N LYS A 207 -12.75 2.02 -11.49
CA LYS A 207 -13.66 0.93 -11.09
C LYS A 207 -13.32 0.58 -9.64
N ARG A 208 -14.16 0.98 -8.69
CA ARG A 208 -14.04 0.72 -7.23
C ARG A 208 -14.04 -0.77 -6.84
N ALA A 209 -13.97 -1.68 -7.80
CA ALA A 209 -13.89 -3.12 -7.61
C ALA A 209 -12.44 -3.57 -7.74
N SER A 210 -12.08 -4.65 -7.05
CA SER A 210 -10.84 -5.37 -7.35
C SER A 210 -10.82 -5.70 -8.84
N TYR A 211 -9.70 -5.41 -9.50
CA TYR A 211 -9.50 -5.79 -10.89
C TYR A 211 -8.47 -6.91 -10.94
N SER A 212 -8.70 -7.86 -11.84
CA SER A 212 -7.84 -9.01 -12.03
C SER A 212 -6.99 -8.84 -13.28
N LEU A 213 -5.74 -9.30 -13.20
CA LEU A 213 -4.82 -9.40 -14.32
C LEU A 213 -4.45 -10.86 -14.52
N LYS A 214 -4.16 -11.27 -15.75
CA LYS A 214 -3.62 -12.60 -16.02
C LYS A 214 -2.11 -12.57 -15.83
N MET A 215 -1.56 -13.60 -15.20
CA MET A 215 -0.12 -13.73 -15.00
C MET A 215 0.60 -13.78 -16.34
N GLN A 216 0.05 -14.48 -17.34
CA GLN A 216 0.61 -14.53 -18.70
C GLN A 216 0.81 -13.13 -19.33
N ASP A 217 -0.05 -12.16 -19.00
CA ASP A 217 0.04 -10.82 -19.58
C ASP A 217 1.14 -9.99 -18.91
N ILE A 218 1.36 -10.16 -17.60
CA ILE A 218 2.30 -9.35 -16.79
C ILE A 218 3.65 -10.02 -16.56
N SER A 219 3.73 -11.35 -16.62
CA SER A 219 4.97 -12.14 -16.56
C SER A 219 4.70 -13.55 -17.13
N PRO A 220 4.98 -13.76 -18.44
CA PRO A 220 4.91 -15.07 -19.06
C PRO A 220 5.80 -16.10 -18.35
N VAL A 221 6.96 -15.66 -17.87
CA VAL A 221 7.92 -16.48 -17.13
C VAL A 221 7.28 -17.08 -15.88
N LEU A 222 6.66 -16.26 -15.03
CA LEU A 222 5.98 -16.76 -13.83
C LEU A 222 4.79 -17.66 -14.17
N ALA A 223 4.07 -17.38 -15.26
CA ALA A 223 2.94 -18.18 -15.69
C ALA A 223 3.35 -19.59 -16.16
N GLU A 224 4.54 -19.72 -16.74
CA GLU A 224 5.09 -20.97 -17.29
C GLU A 224 5.89 -21.80 -16.28
N ILE A 225 6.25 -21.23 -15.12
CA ILE A 225 6.95 -21.94 -14.06
C ILE A 225 6.15 -23.19 -13.63
N ARG A 226 6.79 -24.36 -13.71
CA ARG A 226 6.25 -25.66 -13.27
C ARG A 226 7.30 -26.45 -12.50
N ASN A 227 6.87 -27.08 -11.40
CA ASN A 227 7.62 -28.03 -10.56
C ASN A 227 9.06 -27.57 -10.25
N THR A 228 9.17 -26.41 -9.59
CA THR A 228 10.47 -25.84 -9.24
C THR A 228 11.10 -26.52 -8.03
N LEU A 229 12.40 -26.28 -7.86
CA LEU A 229 13.16 -26.65 -6.67
C LEU A 229 13.11 -25.55 -5.58
N ILE A 230 12.44 -24.43 -5.88
CA ILE A 230 12.36 -23.28 -4.96
C ILE A 230 11.48 -23.65 -3.77
N ALA A 231 12.04 -23.55 -2.56
CA ALA A 231 11.29 -23.69 -1.32
C ALA A 231 10.21 -22.60 -1.20
N MET A 232 9.04 -22.98 -0.69
CA MET A 232 7.91 -22.06 -0.52
C MET A 232 8.26 -20.91 0.45
N PRO A 233 8.11 -19.63 0.05
CA PRO A 233 8.53 -18.49 0.86
C PRO A 233 7.87 -18.44 2.24
N GLY A 234 8.66 -18.27 3.29
CA GLY A 234 8.14 -18.09 4.65
C GLY A 234 7.60 -19.36 5.32
N ILE A 235 7.76 -20.54 4.71
CA ILE A 235 7.45 -21.82 5.36
C ILE A 235 8.73 -22.39 5.97
N ALA A 236 8.69 -22.69 7.27
CA ALA A 236 9.82 -23.31 7.95
C ALA A 236 10.10 -24.70 7.35
N THR A 237 11.35 -24.92 6.92
CA THR A 237 11.82 -26.21 6.44
C THR A 237 12.03 -27.15 7.63
N ASN A 238 11.04 -27.99 7.91
CA ASN A 238 11.28 -29.13 8.79
C ASN A 238 12.15 -30.14 8.03
N ASN A 239 13.17 -30.70 8.72
CA ASN A 239 14.22 -31.59 8.20
C ASN A 239 13.77 -32.83 7.37
N LYS A 240 12.47 -33.03 7.11
CA LYS A 240 11.94 -34.20 6.40
C LYS A 240 11.12 -33.91 5.15
N ASN A 241 10.61 -32.71 4.89
CA ASN A 241 9.88 -32.38 3.65
C ASN A 241 9.77 -30.85 3.45
N SER A 242 10.61 -30.25 2.60
CA SER A 242 10.43 -28.86 2.18
C SER A 242 9.39 -28.79 1.06
N VAL A 243 8.34 -27.98 1.26
CA VAL A 243 7.36 -27.71 0.22
C VAL A 243 7.99 -26.79 -0.82
N THR A 244 7.96 -27.18 -2.09
CA THR A 244 8.48 -26.36 -3.20
C THR A 244 7.35 -25.76 -4.01
N ILE A 245 7.64 -24.72 -4.80
CA ILE A 245 6.67 -24.09 -5.68
C ILE A 245 6.41 -25.01 -6.89
N SER A 246 5.22 -25.60 -6.96
CA SER A 246 4.78 -26.39 -8.12
C SER A 246 4.34 -25.50 -9.27
N GLN A 247 3.54 -24.46 -9.02
CA GLN A 247 3.12 -23.51 -10.07
C GLN A 247 2.59 -22.20 -9.47
N VAL A 248 2.58 -21.15 -10.27
CA VAL A 248 1.98 -19.85 -9.93
C VAL A 248 0.58 -19.79 -10.51
N TYR A 249 -0.39 -19.32 -9.73
CA TYR A 249 -1.77 -19.15 -10.21
C TYR A 249 -1.85 -18.05 -11.28
N ASN A 250 -2.57 -18.32 -12.37
CA ASN A 250 -2.61 -17.44 -13.53
C ASN A 250 -3.44 -16.16 -13.31
N THR A 251 -4.16 -15.99 -12.19
CA THR A 251 -4.94 -14.78 -11.94
C THR A 251 -4.37 -14.01 -10.75
N VAL A 252 -3.97 -12.77 -10.99
CA VAL A 252 -3.53 -11.83 -9.95
C VAL A 252 -4.66 -10.87 -9.63
N THR A 253 -5.03 -10.76 -8.35
CA THR A 253 -6.07 -9.83 -7.91
C THR A 253 -5.44 -8.60 -7.29
N ILE A 254 -5.83 -7.41 -7.74
CA ILE A 254 -5.31 -6.15 -7.20
C ILE A 254 -6.33 -5.58 -6.21
N LEU A 255 -5.88 -5.31 -4.99
CA LEU A 255 -6.75 -4.80 -3.94
C LEU A 255 -6.98 -3.28 -4.11
N PRO A 256 -8.22 -2.79 -3.85
CA PRO A 256 -8.60 -1.40 -4.08
C PRO A 256 -8.13 -0.48 -2.93
N THR A 257 -6.82 -0.45 -2.67
CA THR A 257 -6.19 0.44 -1.69
C THR A 257 -5.27 1.45 -2.39
N LYS A 258 -4.75 2.44 -1.64
CA LYS A 258 -3.84 3.47 -2.16
C LYS A 258 -2.59 2.86 -2.81
N THR A 259 -2.01 1.83 -2.19
CA THR A 259 -0.78 1.17 -2.64
C THR A 259 -1.02 0.00 -3.59
N LYS A 260 -2.28 -0.32 -3.92
CA LYS A 260 -2.69 -1.34 -4.91
C LYS A 260 -1.89 -2.66 -4.83
N PRO A 261 -1.83 -3.29 -3.64
CA PRO A 261 -1.06 -4.51 -3.47
C PRO A 261 -1.69 -5.66 -4.28
N LYS A 262 -0.83 -6.58 -4.72
CA LYS A 262 -1.17 -7.71 -5.60
C LYS A 262 -1.33 -8.98 -4.77
N LYS A 263 -2.51 -9.59 -4.80
CA LYS A 263 -2.75 -10.91 -4.19
C LYS A 263 -2.25 -11.98 -5.17
N LEU A 264 -1.18 -12.68 -4.77
CA LEU A 264 -0.56 -13.78 -5.50
C LEU A 264 -0.92 -15.11 -4.85
N VAL A 265 -1.07 -16.17 -5.65
CA VAL A 265 -1.33 -17.52 -5.16
C VAL A 265 -0.34 -18.48 -5.80
N PHE A 266 0.31 -19.29 -4.98
CA PHE A 266 1.23 -20.35 -5.38
C PHE A 266 0.64 -21.70 -5.00
N TYR A 267 0.91 -22.71 -5.81
CA TYR A 267 0.61 -24.10 -5.48
C TYR A 267 1.87 -24.79 -5.01
N GLY A 268 1.82 -25.44 -3.85
CA GLY A 268 2.92 -26.23 -3.32
C GLY A 268 3.02 -27.62 -3.96
N SER A 269 4.18 -28.24 -3.81
CA SER A 269 4.40 -29.66 -4.13
C SER A 269 3.55 -30.62 -3.29
N ASP A 270 3.00 -30.14 -2.17
CA ASP A 270 2.06 -30.85 -1.30
C ASP A 270 0.59 -30.77 -1.77
N GLY A 271 0.32 -30.03 -2.84
CA GLY A 271 -1.03 -29.82 -3.38
C GLY A 271 -1.81 -28.70 -2.68
N GLN A 272 -1.23 -28.03 -1.68
CA GLN A 272 -1.87 -26.93 -0.97
C GLN A 272 -1.68 -25.59 -1.70
N THR A 273 -2.64 -24.69 -1.54
CA THR A 273 -2.56 -23.31 -2.03
C THR A 273 -1.98 -22.40 -0.97
N TYR A 274 -0.98 -21.60 -1.36
CA TYR A 274 -0.33 -20.60 -0.53
C TYR A 274 -0.58 -19.22 -1.11
N THR A 275 -1.22 -18.37 -0.33
CA THR A 275 -1.61 -17.04 -0.75
C THR A 275 -0.68 -16.00 -0.13
N TYR A 276 -0.24 -15.04 -0.92
CA TYR A 276 0.60 -13.92 -0.46
C TYR A 276 0.02 -12.60 -0.93
N LEU A 277 0.16 -11.59 -0.07
CA LEU A 277 -0.02 -10.20 -0.42
C LEU A 277 1.34 -9.64 -0.82
N PHE A 278 1.48 -9.26 -2.08
CA PHE A 278 2.66 -8.61 -2.60
C PHE A 278 2.50 -7.10 -2.51
N LYS A 279 3.39 -6.47 -1.72
CA LYS A 279 3.41 -5.04 -1.49
C LYS A 279 4.63 -4.41 -2.14
N GLY A 280 4.40 -3.31 -2.85
CA GLY A 280 5.42 -2.49 -3.48
C GLY A 280 5.41 -1.08 -2.91
N LEU A 281 6.56 -0.42 -2.98
CA LEU A 281 6.79 0.94 -2.48
C LEU A 281 6.61 1.09 -0.96
N GLU A 282 6.75 -0.03 -0.24
CA GLU A 282 6.69 -0.11 1.23
C GLU A 282 7.93 -0.88 1.72
N ASP A 283 8.55 -0.40 2.81
CA ASP A 283 9.62 -1.12 3.50
C ASP A 283 9.00 -2.13 4.48
N LEU A 284 9.25 -3.42 4.26
CA LEU A 284 8.71 -4.51 5.08
C LEU A 284 9.73 -5.08 6.09
N HIS A 285 10.93 -4.51 6.19
CA HIS A 285 11.94 -5.02 7.13
C HIS A 285 11.47 -4.87 8.58
N LEU A 286 10.80 -3.76 8.92
CA LEU A 286 10.26 -3.58 10.26
C LEU A 286 9.22 -4.65 10.59
N ASP A 287 8.25 -4.88 9.69
CA ASP A 287 7.25 -5.95 9.83
C ASP A 287 7.90 -7.33 10.02
N GLU A 288 8.96 -7.63 9.24
CA GLU A 288 9.73 -8.87 9.36
C GLU A 288 10.35 -9.04 10.76
N ARG A 289 10.94 -7.97 11.31
CA ARG A 289 11.48 -7.98 12.69
C ARG A 289 10.40 -8.18 13.75
N ILE A 290 9.23 -7.56 13.59
CA ILE A 290 8.10 -7.79 14.52
C ILE A 290 7.67 -9.25 14.47
N MET A 291 7.55 -9.86 13.29
CA MET A 291 7.18 -11.27 13.17
C MET A 291 8.24 -12.21 13.78
N GLN A 292 9.53 -11.89 13.64
CA GLN A 292 10.61 -12.60 14.33
C GLN A 292 10.49 -12.50 15.85
N PHE A 293 10.21 -11.31 16.38
CA PHE A 293 10.00 -11.09 17.80
C PHE A 293 8.84 -11.95 18.33
N LEU A 294 7.71 -11.99 17.61
CA LEU A 294 6.57 -12.85 17.97
C LEU A 294 6.94 -14.33 17.97
N SER A 295 7.76 -14.79 17.02
CA SER A 295 8.27 -16.16 16.98
C SER A 295 9.14 -16.49 18.20
N ILE A 296 9.98 -15.55 18.63
CA ILE A 296 10.80 -15.70 19.85
C ILE A 296 9.91 -15.75 21.09
N ALA A 297 8.93 -14.85 21.20
CA ALA A 297 7.98 -14.83 22.31
C ALA A 297 7.21 -16.16 22.42
N ASN A 298 6.76 -16.71 21.29
CA ASN A 298 6.13 -18.03 21.25
C ASN A 298 7.05 -19.16 21.71
N THR A 299 8.33 -19.09 21.36
CA THR A 299 9.32 -20.08 21.79
C THR A 299 9.51 -20.04 23.31
N MET A 300 9.52 -18.84 23.91
CA MET A 300 9.58 -18.67 25.36
C MET A 300 8.31 -19.17 26.06
N MET A 301 7.12 -18.88 25.50
CA MET A 301 5.85 -19.35 26.07
C MET A 301 5.71 -20.87 25.99
N ALA A 302 6.20 -21.50 24.91
CA ALA A 302 6.15 -22.95 24.71
C ALA A 302 7.03 -23.74 25.71
N GLN A 303 8.08 -23.12 26.27
CA GLN A 303 8.91 -23.76 27.30
C GLN A 303 8.19 -23.87 28.65
N ASN A 304 7.21 -23.01 28.90
CA ASN A 304 6.49 -22.92 30.18
C ASN A 304 5.13 -23.62 30.17
N SER A 305 4.66 -24.10 29.01
CA SER A 305 3.40 -24.81 28.88
C SER A 305 3.55 -26.29 29.24
N ASP A 306 2.69 -26.79 30.14
CA ASP A 306 2.57 -28.22 30.39
C ASP A 306 2.19 -28.97 29.10
N PRO A 307 2.76 -30.16 28.83
CA PRO A 307 2.48 -30.92 27.60
C PRO A 307 1.01 -31.34 27.45
N SER A 308 0.20 -31.26 28.52
CA SER A 308 -1.24 -31.50 28.52
C SER A 308 -2.09 -30.26 28.18
N ASP A 309 -1.54 -29.05 28.34
CA ASP A 309 -2.26 -27.81 28.10
C ASP A 309 -1.92 -27.34 26.68
N HIS A 310 -2.89 -27.43 25.77
CA HIS A 310 -2.74 -27.15 24.34
C HIS A 310 -2.25 -25.72 24.05
N ASN A 311 -0.96 -25.42 24.24
CA ASN A 311 -0.25 -24.17 23.94
C ASN A 311 -1.16 -22.93 23.87
N LEU A 312 -1.90 -22.69 24.96
CA LEU A 312 -2.93 -21.65 25.02
C LEU A 312 -2.32 -20.25 24.90
N TYR A 313 -1.08 -20.10 25.37
CA TYR A 313 -0.30 -18.88 25.28
C TYR A 313 0.50 -18.87 23.97
N ARG A 314 -0.12 -18.33 22.91
CA ARG A 314 0.52 -18.20 21.60
C ARG A 314 0.10 -16.90 20.93
N ALA A 315 1.07 -16.14 20.46
CA ALA A 315 0.87 -15.02 19.55
C ALA A 315 0.80 -15.55 18.11
N ARG A 316 -0.32 -15.32 17.41
CA ARG A 316 -0.37 -15.60 15.97
C ARG A 316 0.60 -14.66 15.25
N HIS A 317 1.39 -15.21 14.34
CA HIS A 317 2.29 -14.45 13.48
C HIS A 317 2.23 -15.05 12.07
N TYR A 318 2.60 -14.25 11.09
CA TYR A 318 2.64 -14.62 9.68
C TYR A 318 4.04 -14.33 9.13
N SER A 319 4.37 -14.93 7.99
CA SER A 319 5.70 -14.75 7.40
C SER A 319 5.72 -13.53 6.50
N VAL A 320 6.75 -12.70 6.67
CA VAL A 320 7.04 -11.52 5.85
C VAL A 320 8.39 -11.74 5.19
N ILE A 321 8.47 -11.56 3.87
CA ILE A 321 9.65 -11.80 3.06
C ILE A 321 9.98 -10.53 2.28
N PRO A 322 10.90 -9.69 2.78
CA PRO A 322 11.42 -8.55 2.04
C PRO A 322 12.15 -9.04 0.77
N LEU A 323 11.87 -8.41 -0.38
CA LEU A 323 12.51 -8.69 -1.68
C LEU A 323 13.41 -7.53 -2.16
N GLY A 324 13.66 -6.58 -1.27
CA GLY A 324 14.41 -5.35 -1.51
C GLY A 324 14.02 -4.27 -0.50
N PRO A 325 14.56 -3.04 -0.66
CA PRO A 325 14.30 -1.95 0.28
C PRO A 325 12.86 -1.43 0.26
N ARG A 326 12.10 -1.70 -0.80
CA ARG A 326 10.76 -1.13 -1.01
C ARG A 326 9.74 -2.14 -1.54
N SER A 327 9.94 -3.43 -1.32
CA SER A 327 9.02 -4.45 -1.81
C SER A 327 9.15 -5.73 -1.01
N GLY A 328 8.05 -6.48 -0.88
CA GLY A 328 8.12 -7.84 -0.37
C GLY A 328 6.77 -8.53 -0.30
N LEU A 329 6.80 -9.77 0.18
CA LEU A 329 5.65 -10.65 0.30
C LEU A 329 5.22 -10.76 1.75
N ILE A 330 3.91 -10.68 1.99
CA ILE A 330 3.29 -10.94 3.28
C ILE A 330 2.39 -12.16 3.11
N SER A 331 2.53 -13.15 3.98
CA SER A 331 1.67 -14.34 3.91
C SER A 331 0.23 -13.96 4.23
N TRP A 332 -0.70 -14.46 3.43
CA TRP A 332 -2.11 -14.23 3.64
C TRP A 332 -2.66 -15.21 4.68
N VAL A 333 -3.38 -14.68 5.67
CA VAL A 333 -4.02 -15.49 6.70
C VAL A 333 -5.46 -15.76 6.27
N ASP A 334 -5.75 -17.02 5.95
CA ASP A 334 -7.11 -17.47 5.60
C ASP A 334 -7.94 -17.78 6.85
N GLY A 335 -9.26 -17.78 6.71
CA GLY A 335 -10.19 -18.16 7.79
C GLY A 335 -10.46 -17.08 8.84
N THR A 336 -9.81 -15.91 8.74
CA THR A 336 -10.01 -14.81 9.67
C THR A 336 -11.05 -13.80 9.17
N THR A 337 -11.81 -13.21 10.09
CA THR A 337 -12.78 -12.15 9.80
C THR A 337 -12.36 -10.85 10.51
N PRO A 338 -12.24 -9.72 9.80
CA PRO A 338 -12.00 -8.42 10.44
C PRO A 338 -13.14 -8.07 11.39
N ALA A 339 -12.82 -7.56 12.59
CA ALA A 339 -13.83 -7.16 13.56
C ALA A 339 -14.81 -6.11 12.99
N PHE A 340 -14.32 -5.22 12.12
CA PHE A 340 -15.14 -4.22 11.46
C PHE A 340 -16.23 -4.84 10.56
N ALA A 341 -15.95 -6.00 9.96
CA ALA A 341 -16.91 -6.69 9.12
C ALA A 341 -18.16 -7.13 9.92
N LEU A 342 -17.99 -7.49 11.19
CA LEU A 342 -19.11 -7.84 12.07
C LEU A 342 -20.02 -6.63 12.34
N TYR A 343 -19.41 -5.49 12.67
CA TYR A 343 -20.13 -4.23 12.87
C TYR A 343 -20.87 -3.79 11.60
N LYS A 344 -20.19 -3.82 10.44
CA LYS A 344 -20.79 -3.45 9.16
C LYS A 344 -21.97 -4.35 8.78
N ARG A 345 -21.86 -5.67 9.00
CA ARG A 345 -22.98 -6.62 8.78
C ARG A 345 -24.15 -6.32 9.71
N TRP A 346 -23.90 -5.96 10.97
CA TRP A 346 -24.96 -5.54 11.88
C TRP A 346 -25.68 -4.29 11.39
N GLN A 347 -24.96 -3.23 10.98
CA GLN A 347 -25.57 -2.01 10.43
C GLN A 347 -26.46 -2.31 9.21
N GLN A 348 -26.00 -3.17 8.31
CA GLN A 348 -26.78 -3.61 7.14
C GLN A 348 -28.08 -4.32 7.55
N ARG A 349 -28.04 -5.17 8.60
CA ARG A 349 -29.23 -5.85 9.12
C ARG A 349 -30.23 -4.87 9.75
N GLU A 350 -29.77 -3.89 10.51
CA GLU A 350 -30.66 -2.88 11.11
C GLU A 350 -31.32 -2.00 10.05
N LEU A 351 -30.58 -1.57 9.03
CA LEU A 351 -31.15 -0.83 7.89
C LEU A 351 -32.19 -1.66 7.14
N ALA A 352 -31.94 -2.96 6.92
CA ALA A 352 -32.91 -3.84 6.29
C ALA A 352 -34.21 -3.97 7.10
N LYS A 353 -34.12 -4.04 8.44
CA LYS A 353 -35.30 -4.07 9.33
C LYS A 353 -36.10 -2.78 9.26
N LEU A 354 -35.44 -1.63 9.18
CA LEU A 354 -36.09 -0.32 9.05
C LEU A 354 -36.82 -0.19 7.71
N ASN A 355 -36.19 -0.63 6.62
CA ASN A 355 -36.79 -0.61 5.28
C ASN A 355 -38.03 -1.53 5.19
N LEU A 356 -38.02 -2.69 5.87
CA LEU A 356 -39.18 -3.56 5.94
C LEU A 356 -40.37 -2.93 6.69
N LYS A 357 -40.11 -2.08 7.69
CA LYS A 357 -41.16 -1.36 8.45
C LYS A 357 -41.66 -0.11 7.74
N ASN A 358 -40.85 0.53 6.90
CA ASN A 358 -41.16 1.79 6.22
C ASN A 358 -41.25 1.59 4.69
N SER A 359 -42.26 0.86 4.21
CA SER A 359 -42.46 0.63 2.75
C SER A 359 -42.81 1.90 1.94
N ASP A 360 -43.09 3.04 2.58
CA ASP A 360 -43.61 4.25 1.91
C ASP A 360 -42.56 5.33 1.58
N LYS A 361 -41.26 5.12 1.82
CA LYS A 361 -40.22 6.08 1.45
C LYS A 361 -39.07 5.43 0.69
N ASN A 362 -39.00 5.71 -0.62
CA ASN A 362 -37.86 5.44 -1.50
C ASN A 362 -36.61 6.24 -1.09
N VAL A 363 -36.08 6.02 0.10
CA VAL A 363 -34.76 6.51 0.49
C VAL A 363 -33.82 5.32 0.44
N THR A 364 -32.92 5.32 -0.55
CA THR A 364 -31.79 4.39 -0.63
C THR A 364 -30.80 4.72 0.48
N THR A 365 -31.12 4.33 1.71
CA THR A 365 -30.26 4.56 2.87
C THR A 365 -29.07 3.61 2.80
N SER A 366 -27.96 4.09 2.22
CA SER A 366 -26.68 3.38 2.27
C SER A 366 -26.12 3.39 3.70
N VAL A 367 -25.34 2.37 4.06
CA VAL A 367 -24.65 2.32 5.37
C VAL A 367 -23.76 3.56 5.52
N LEU A 368 -24.01 4.35 6.54
CA LEU A 368 -23.23 5.53 6.86
C LEU A 368 -21.81 5.15 7.25
N ARG A 369 -20.84 5.96 6.85
CA ARG A 369 -19.43 5.77 7.24
C ARG A 369 -19.24 6.12 8.72
N PRO A 370 -18.25 5.55 9.42
CA PRO A 370 -17.94 5.88 10.81
C PRO A 370 -17.78 7.40 11.05
N SER A 371 -17.09 8.09 10.14
CA SER A 371 -16.95 9.55 10.20
C SER A 371 -18.29 10.27 10.14
N GLU A 372 -19.19 9.85 9.26
CA GLU A 372 -20.51 10.46 9.10
C GLU A 372 -21.36 10.24 10.36
N LEU A 373 -21.35 9.02 10.92
CA LEU A 373 -22.06 8.71 12.17
C LEU A 373 -21.58 9.58 13.34
N PHE A 374 -20.26 9.73 13.47
CA PHE A 374 -19.65 10.54 14.50
C PHE A 374 -20.00 12.02 14.34
N TYR A 375 -19.79 12.60 13.15
CA TYR A 375 -20.04 14.02 12.91
C TYR A 375 -21.54 14.39 12.96
N ASN A 376 -22.44 13.48 12.57
CA ASN A 376 -23.89 13.71 12.67
C ASN A 376 -24.35 13.90 14.12
N LYS A 377 -23.72 13.24 15.09
CA LYS A 377 -23.99 13.43 16.52
C LYS A 377 -23.19 14.57 17.14
N LEU A 378 -21.94 14.74 16.70
CA LEU A 378 -21.05 15.76 17.25
C LEU A 378 -21.48 17.18 16.89
N ASN A 379 -21.81 17.44 15.62
CA ASN A 379 -22.06 18.79 15.12
C ASN A 379 -23.21 19.52 15.86
N PRO A 380 -24.37 18.88 16.12
CA PRO A 380 -25.43 19.52 16.91
C PRO A 380 -25.01 19.86 18.34
N LEU A 381 -24.28 18.96 19.01
CA LEU A 381 -23.83 19.16 20.39
C LEU A 381 -22.74 20.25 20.50
N LEU A 382 -21.87 20.37 19.51
CA LEU A 382 -20.88 21.45 19.44
C LEU A 382 -21.55 22.82 19.25
N GLN A 383 -22.61 22.88 18.43
CA GLN A 383 -23.40 24.11 18.24
C GLN A 383 -24.13 24.51 19.52
N GLU A 384 -24.73 23.54 20.24
CA GLU A 384 -25.39 23.78 21.53
C GLU A 384 -24.41 24.32 22.58
N HIS A 385 -23.16 23.85 22.57
CA HIS A 385 -22.11 24.33 23.47
C HIS A 385 -21.40 25.61 22.99
N GLY A 386 -21.88 26.24 21.92
CA GLY A 386 -21.38 27.53 21.44
C GLY A 386 -19.97 27.50 20.83
N VAL A 387 -19.50 26.36 20.35
CA VAL A 387 -18.18 26.23 19.71
C VAL A 387 -18.19 26.92 18.35
N LYS A 388 -17.38 27.98 18.20
CA LYS A 388 -17.35 28.81 16.99
C LYS A 388 -16.60 28.17 15.83
N ASN A 389 -15.54 27.42 16.10
CA ASN A 389 -14.74 26.75 15.09
C ASN A 389 -14.88 25.22 15.19
N ILE A 390 -15.77 24.66 14.38
CA ILE A 390 -16.07 23.21 14.37
C ILE A 390 -14.88 22.41 13.82
N GLU A 391 -14.01 23.02 13.02
CA GLU A 391 -12.86 22.34 12.39
C GLU A 391 -11.68 22.17 13.35
N ASN A 392 -11.54 23.06 14.34
CA ASN A 392 -10.44 22.97 15.30
C ASN A 392 -10.72 21.95 16.42
N ARG A 393 -10.21 20.73 16.24
CA ARG A 393 -10.38 19.63 17.20
C ARG A 393 -9.86 19.93 18.60
N LYS A 394 -8.88 20.83 18.76
CA LYS A 394 -8.33 21.21 20.06
C LYS A 394 -9.32 21.98 20.92
N GLU A 395 -10.32 22.62 20.29
CA GLU A 395 -11.36 23.41 20.97
C GLU A 395 -12.57 22.57 21.39
N TRP A 396 -12.60 21.27 21.07
CA TRP A 396 -13.75 20.42 21.36
C TRP A 396 -13.85 20.09 22.85
N PRO A 397 -15.00 20.35 23.51
CA PRO A 397 -15.19 20.02 24.92
C PRO A 397 -15.16 18.51 25.17
N HIS A 398 -14.37 18.08 26.15
CA HIS A 398 -14.29 16.66 26.55
C HIS A 398 -15.64 16.10 27.01
N SER A 399 -16.52 16.91 27.60
CA SER A 399 -17.87 16.51 28.00
C SER A 399 -18.72 16.09 26.81
N VAL A 400 -18.68 16.87 25.72
CA VAL A 400 -19.41 16.58 24.47
C VAL A 400 -18.89 15.30 23.84
N LEU A 401 -17.56 15.11 23.78
CA LEU A 401 -16.97 13.89 23.24
C LEU A 401 -17.38 12.64 24.02
N LYS A 402 -17.41 12.72 25.37
CA LYS A 402 -17.90 11.64 26.23
C LYS A 402 -19.38 11.35 26.00
N GLN A 403 -20.20 12.39 25.82
CA GLN A 403 -21.62 12.24 25.52
C GLN A 403 -21.82 11.51 24.18
N VAL A 404 -21.18 11.96 23.11
CA VAL A 404 -21.24 11.32 21.78
C VAL A 404 -20.85 9.85 21.85
N LEU A 405 -19.76 9.54 22.56
CA LEU A 405 -19.32 8.16 22.75
C LEU A 405 -20.39 7.32 23.48
N THR A 406 -20.95 7.84 24.57
CA THR A 406 -21.96 7.13 25.37
C THR A 406 -23.22 6.85 24.56
N GLU A 407 -23.67 7.82 23.75
CA GLU A 407 -24.81 7.64 22.85
C GLU A 407 -24.54 6.56 21.79
N LEU A 408 -23.37 6.60 21.13
CA LEU A 408 -23.00 5.60 20.12
C LEU A 408 -22.85 4.19 20.71
N MET A 409 -22.34 4.09 21.94
CA MET A 409 -22.26 2.82 22.68
C MET A 409 -23.64 2.27 23.03
N ALA A 410 -24.62 3.14 23.37
CA ALA A 410 -25.98 2.71 23.67
C ALA A 410 -26.74 2.22 22.42
N GLU A 411 -26.40 2.73 21.24
CA GLU A 411 -27.00 2.30 19.96
C GLU A 411 -26.46 0.95 19.48
N THR A 412 -25.23 0.59 19.85
CA THR A 412 -24.56 -0.62 19.36
C THR A 412 -24.63 -1.74 20.40
N PRO A 413 -25.09 -2.95 20.04
CA PRO A 413 -25.10 -4.07 20.98
C PRO A 413 -23.68 -4.51 21.36
N SER A 414 -23.47 -4.77 22.66
CA SER A 414 -22.17 -5.16 23.21
C SER A 414 -21.81 -6.63 22.98
N ASP A 415 -22.74 -7.45 22.49
CA ASP A 415 -22.60 -8.90 22.38
C ASP A 415 -22.38 -9.41 20.95
N LEU A 416 -22.05 -8.52 20.00
CA LEU A 416 -21.86 -8.85 18.59
C LEU A 416 -20.86 -9.99 18.39
N LEU A 417 -19.64 -9.84 18.92
CA LEU A 417 -18.60 -10.86 18.77
C LEU A 417 -18.96 -12.14 19.52
N ALA A 418 -19.46 -12.02 20.76
CA ALA A 418 -19.82 -13.17 21.58
C ALA A 418 -20.89 -14.06 20.92
N LYS A 419 -21.90 -13.44 20.30
CA LYS A 419 -22.94 -14.14 19.53
C LYS A 419 -22.39 -14.80 18.29
N GLU A 420 -21.50 -14.14 17.56
CA GLU A 420 -20.88 -14.74 16.35
C GLU A 420 -20.01 -15.96 16.72
N LEU A 421 -19.26 -15.91 17.83
CA LEU A 421 -18.51 -17.07 18.32
C LEU A 421 -19.44 -18.22 18.74
N TRP A 422 -20.56 -17.92 19.39
CA TRP A 422 -21.59 -18.92 19.70
C TRP A 422 -22.15 -19.55 18.43
N CYS A 423 -22.61 -18.73 17.48
CA CYS A 423 -23.28 -19.19 16.28
C CYS A 423 -22.38 -20.03 15.36
N ASN A 424 -21.07 -19.81 15.39
CA ASN A 424 -20.11 -20.64 14.65
C ASN A 424 -19.71 -21.93 15.39
N SER A 425 -20.04 -22.04 16.68
CA SER A 425 -19.70 -23.22 17.48
C SER A 425 -20.73 -24.35 17.32
N ILE A 426 -20.25 -25.56 17.06
CA ILE A 426 -21.10 -26.75 16.83
C ILE A 426 -21.72 -27.27 18.14
N SER A 427 -21.08 -27.01 19.28
CA SER A 427 -21.55 -27.42 20.61
C SER A 427 -21.14 -26.45 21.70
N ALA A 428 -21.78 -26.51 22.87
CA ALA A 428 -21.41 -25.70 24.04
C ALA A 428 -19.98 -25.96 24.51
N GLY A 429 -19.48 -27.20 24.39
CA GLY A 429 -18.09 -27.52 24.70
C GLY A 429 -17.10 -26.87 23.74
N ALA A 430 -17.39 -26.88 22.44
CA ALA A 430 -16.58 -26.18 21.44
C ALA A 430 -16.58 -24.66 21.67
N TRP A 431 -17.76 -24.09 21.95
CA TRP A 431 -17.90 -22.67 22.28
C TRP A 431 -17.04 -22.27 23.48
N TRP A 432 -17.06 -23.08 24.55
CA TRP A 432 -16.22 -22.82 25.72
C TRP A 432 -14.72 -22.80 25.37
N GLN A 433 -14.26 -23.73 24.52
CA GLN A 433 -12.86 -23.75 24.08
C GLN A 433 -12.51 -22.54 23.22
N VAL A 434 -13.38 -22.13 22.31
CA VAL A 434 -13.21 -20.95 21.45
C VAL A 434 -13.12 -19.67 22.30
N VAL A 435 -14.04 -19.49 23.26
CA VAL A 435 -14.03 -18.34 24.17
C VAL A 435 -12.77 -18.34 25.04
N LYS A 436 -12.40 -19.50 25.59
CA LYS A 436 -11.17 -19.66 26.36
C LYS A 436 -9.96 -19.21 25.51
N ARG A 437 -9.83 -19.73 24.29
CA ARG A 437 -8.73 -19.42 23.38
C ARG A 437 -8.68 -17.96 22.97
N TYR A 438 -9.83 -17.34 22.69
CA TYR A 438 -9.95 -15.90 22.46
C TYR A 438 -9.42 -15.08 23.63
N SER A 439 -9.80 -15.42 24.86
CA SER A 439 -9.30 -14.70 26.05
C SER A 439 -7.77 -14.77 26.19
N TYR A 440 -7.16 -15.93 25.95
CA TYR A 440 -5.70 -16.08 25.99
C TYR A 440 -5.00 -15.35 24.83
N SER A 441 -5.51 -15.46 23.61
CA SER A 441 -4.94 -14.81 22.43
C SER A 441 -4.95 -13.28 22.59
N VAL A 442 -6.07 -12.71 23.06
CA VAL A 442 -6.17 -11.28 23.35
C VAL A 442 -5.22 -10.87 24.46
N ALA A 443 -5.09 -11.64 25.54
CA ALA A 443 -4.19 -11.32 26.64
C ALA A 443 -2.73 -11.28 26.17
N VAL A 444 -2.29 -12.30 25.41
CA VAL A 444 -0.94 -12.39 24.85
C VAL A 444 -0.66 -11.21 23.92
N MET A 445 -1.55 -10.96 22.95
CA MET A 445 -1.36 -9.87 22.00
C MET A 445 -1.44 -8.48 22.65
N SER A 446 -2.22 -8.32 23.72
CA SER A 446 -2.29 -7.06 24.48
C SER A 446 -1.00 -6.77 25.25
N ILE A 447 -0.44 -7.77 25.92
CA ILE A 447 0.83 -7.62 26.65
C ILE A 447 1.98 -7.36 25.69
N ILE A 448 2.06 -8.14 24.60
CA ILE A 448 3.09 -7.94 23.57
C ILE A 448 2.93 -6.57 22.92
N GLY A 449 1.69 -6.17 22.60
CA GLY A 449 1.41 -4.86 22.03
C GLY A 449 1.82 -3.71 22.94
N TYR A 450 1.61 -3.85 24.26
CA TYR A 450 2.09 -2.88 25.25
C TYR A 450 3.63 -2.80 25.30
N ILE A 451 4.33 -3.94 25.28
CA ILE A 451 5.80 -3.98 25.33
C ILE A 451 6.43 -3.37 24.08
N ILE A 452 5.91 -3.70 22.90
CA ILE A 452 6.44 -3.21 21.61
C ILE A 452 6.01 -1.77 21.35
N GLY A 453 4.86 -1.34 21.88
CA GLY A 453 4.24 -0.07 21.52
C GLY A 453 3.45 -0.14 20.19
N LEU A 454 2.80 -1.28 19.92
CA LEU A 454 2.03 -1.47 18.68
C LEU A 454 0.83 -0.49 18.60
N GLY A 455 0.84 0.37 17.59
CA GLY A 455 -0.24 1.31 17.27
C GLY A 455 -1.26 0.77 16.23
N ASP A 456 -2.15 1.63 15.75
CA ASP A 456 -3.08 1.34 14.63
C ASP A 456 -4.02 0.12 14.83
N ARG A 457 -4.62 0.02 16.03
CA ARG A 457 -5.52 -1.07 16.44
C ARG A 457 -6.97 -0.91 15.93
N HIS A 458 -7.15 -0.35 14.73
CA HIS A 458 -8.50 -0.18 14.16
C HIS A 458 -9.13 -1.53 13.79
N LEU A 459 -10.46 -1.59 13.70
CA LEU A 459 -11.21 -2.85 13.56
C LEU A 459 -10.97 -3.60 12.23
N ASP A 460 -10.33 -2.98 11.24
CA ASP A 460 -9.86 -3.66 10.02
C ASP A 460 -8.52 -4.39 10.21
N ASN A 461 -7.70 -4.01 11.20
CA ASN A 461 -6.42 -4.63 11.52
C ASN A 461 -6.52 -5.69 12.63
N VAL A 462 -7.65 -5.72 13.35
CA VAL A 462 -7.94 -6.74 14.35
C VAL A 462 -8.81 -7.82 13.70
N LEU A 463 -8.17 -8.92 13.36
CA LEU A 463 -8.80 -10.07 12.73
C LEU A 463 -9.14 -11.12 13.80
N VAL A 464 -10.22 -11.85 13.62
CA VAL A 464 -10.61 -12.95 14.52
C VAL A 464 -10.92 -14.19 13.70
N ASP A 465 -10.32 -15.32 14.05
CA ASP A 465 -10.74 -16.64 13.54
C ASP A 465 -11.94 -17.12 14.36
N LEU A 466 -13.13 -17.07 13.76
CA LEU A 466 -14.39 -17.46 14.41
C LEU A 466 -14.48 -18.97 14.68
N THR A 467 -13.61 -19.78 14.06
CA THR A 467 -13.55 -21.23 14.23
C THR A 467 -12.74 -21.62 15.46
N THR A 468 -11.60 -20.94 15.69
CA THR A 468 -10.68 -21.29 16.79
C THR A 468 -10.73 -20.30 17.96
N GLY A 469 -11.15 -19.06 17.71
CA GLY A 469 -11.12 -17.96 18.69
C GLY A 469 -9.83 -17.16 18.70
N ASP A 470 -8.82 -17.51 17.88
CA ASP A 470 -7.57 -16.76 17.83
C ASP A 470 -7.77 -15.33 17.27
N VAL A 471 -6.94 -14.41 17.77
CA VAL A 471 -6.85 -13.00 17.35
C VAL A 471 -5.50 -12.72 16.73
#